data_AF-A0A7X9HJY4-F1
#
_entry.id   AF-A0A7X9HJY4-F1
#
_cell.length_a   1.000
_cell.length_b   1.000
_cell.length_c   1.000
_cell.angle_alpha   90.00
_cell.angle_beta   90.00
_cell.angle_gamma   90.00
#
_symmetry.space_group_name_H-M   'P 1'
#
loop_
_entity.id
_entity.type
_entity.pdbx_description
1 polymer ?
#
loop_
_entity_poly.entity_id
_entity_poly.type
_entity_poly.pdbx_seq_one_letter_code
_entity_poly.pdbx_strand_id
1 'polypeptide(L)' 'MKNKAERAEVYTLDGKKVCVFADCNRLDLSKLSKDVYIIRYMDKCGNTLQQEKIVLR' A
#
# COMPACT_ATOMS: atom_id res chain seq x y z
N MET A 1 6.68 6.44 11.93
CA MET A 1 6.70 7.78 11.30
C MET A 1 6.51 7.60 9.79
N LYS A 2 5.37 8.04 9.22
CA LYS A 2 5.10 7.98 7.76
C LYS A 2 6.10 8.82 6.94
N ASN A 3 6.79 9.79 7.55
CA ASN A 3 7.77 10.68 6.88
C ASN A 3 8.99 10.02 6.22
N LYS A 4 9.24 8.72 6.44
CA LYS A 4 10.35 8.00 5.77
C LYS A 4 9.88 7.09 4.64
N ALA A 5 8.57 6.89 4.51
CA ALA A 5 8.03 6.12 3.40
C ALA A 5 8.01 6.99 2.16
N GLU A 6 8.51 6.46 1.07
CA GLU A 6 8.47 7.13 -0.24
C GLU A 6 7.42 6.45 -1.12
N ARG A 7 7.36 5.12 -1.09
CA ARG A 7 6.44 4.34 -1.92
C ARG A 7 5.49 3.49 -1.07
N ALA A 8 4.39 3.08 -1.68
CA ALA A 8 3.43 2.17 -1.10
C ALA A 8 3.06 1.07 -2.10
N GLU A 9 2.97 -0.16 -1.62
CA GLU A 9 2.54 -1.32 -2.40
C GLU A 9 1.25 -1.87 -1.81
N VAL A 10 0.30 -2.23 -2.67
CA VAL A 10 -0.99 -2.76 -2.27
C VAL A 10 -1.09 -4.22 -2.69
N TYR A 11 -1.54 -5.05 -1.76
CA TYR A 11 -1.66 -6.49 -1.91
C TYR A 11 -3.08 -6.93 -1.56
N THR A 12 -3.56 -8.00 -2.21
CA THR A 12 -4.73 -8.74 -1.72
C THR A 12 -4.39 -9.49 -0.43
N LEU A 13 -5.40 -9.97 0.29
CA LEU A 13 -5.18 -10.83 1.46
C LEU A 13 -4.36 -12.09 1.15
N ASP A 14 -4.49 -12.64 -0.05
CA ASP A 14 -3.73 -13.81 -0.50
C ASP A 14 -2.26 -13.48 -0.86
N GLY A 15 -1.84 -12.23 -0.68
CA GLY A 15 -0.47 -11.79 -0.92
C GLY A 15 -0.15 -11.44 -2.38
N LYS A 16 -1.16 -11.35 -3.26
CA LYS A 16 -0.95 -10.90 -4.64
C LYS A 16 -0.79 -9.38 -4.67
N LYS A 17 0.32 -8.88 -5.22
CA LYS A 17 0.53 -7.45 -5.47
C LYS A 17 -0.42 -6.97 -6.57
N VAL A 18 -1.18 -5.92 -6.28
CA VAL A 18 -2.18 -5.35 -7.21
C VAL A 18 -1.85 -3.93 -7.64
N CYS A 19 -1.14 -3.16 -6.81
CA CYS A 19 -0.80 -1.78 -7.14
C CYS A 19 0.52 -1.35 -6.48
N VAL A 20 1.19 -0.38 -7.09
CA VAL A 20 2.37 0.29 -6.56
C VAL A 20 2.21 1.80 -6.76
N PHE A 21 2.41 2.56 -5.70
CA PHE A 21 2.38 4.02 -5.68
C PHE A 21 3.78 4.52 -5.38
N ALA A 22 4.34 5.30 -6.29
CA ALA A 22 5.66 5.91 -6.13
C ALA A 22 5.70 7.02 -5.06
N ASP A 23 4.53 7.58 -4.71
CA ASP A 23 4.35 8.54 -3.62
C ASP A 23 3.23 8.03 -2.70
N CYS A 24 3.59 7.66 -1.46
CA CYS A 24 2.62 7.13 -0.49
C CYS A 24 1.62 8.17 0.05
N ASN A 25 1.80 9.46 -0.24
CA ASN A 25 0.84 10.50 0.15
C ASN A 25 -0.31 10.64 -0.86
N ARG A 26 -0.21 10.02 -2.04
CA ARG A 26 -1.18 10.12 -3.13
C ARG A 26 -1.73 8.74 -3.51
N LEU A 27 -2.21 8.01 -2.50
CA LEU A 27 -2.85 6.71 -2.67
C LEU A 27 -4.26 6.89 -3.24
N ASP A 28 -4.46 6.56 -4.52
CA ASP A 28 -5.78 6.45 -5.14
C ASP A 28 -6.20 4.99 -5.25
N LEU A 29 -7.11 4.59 -4.38
CA LEU A 29 -7.64 3.23 -4.30
C LEU A 29 -9.03 3.10 -4.93
N SER A 30 -9.55 4.16 -5.55
CA SER A 30 -10.92 4.22 -6.09
C SER A 30 -11.20 3.20 -7.20
N LYS A 31 -10.16 2.74 -7.88
CA LYS A 31 -10.24 1.74 -8.97
C LYS A 31 -10.14 0.30 -8.48
N LEU A 32 -9.85 0.07 -7.20
CA LEU A 32 -9.82 -1.28 -6.64
C LEU A 32 -11.23 -1.79 -6.37
N SER A 33 -11.42 -3.09 -6.56
CA SER A 33 -12.68 -3.76 -6.23
C SER A 33 -12.98 -3.65 -4.72
N LYS A 34 -14.25 -3.82 -4.36
CA LYS A 34 -14.67 -3.92 -2.96
C LYS A 34 -14.13 -5.21 -2.35
N ASP A 35 -13.06 -5.08 -1.58
CA ASP A 35 -12.38 -6.20 -0.94
C ASP A 35 -11.46 -5.68 0.19
N VAL A 36 -10.75 -6.61 0.82
CA VAL A 36 -9.75 -6.35 1.83
C VAL A 36 -8.37 -6.35 1.21
N TYR A 37 -7.60 -5.31 1.52
CA TYR A 37 -6.24 -5.14 1.01
C TYR A 37 -5.25 -4.86 2.15
N ILE A 38 -3.99 -5.15 1.86
CA ILE A 38 -2.84 -4.83 2.70
C ILE A 38 -2.00 -3.78 1.99
N ILE A 39 -1.74 -2.65 2.64
CA ILE A 39 -0.84 -1.61 2.15
C ILE A 39 0.49 -1.72 2.90
N ARG A 40 1.60 -1.85 2.17
CA ARG A 40 2.96 -1.79 2.70
C ARG A 40 3.63 -0.49 2.28
N TYR A 41 4.03 0.30 3.27
CA TYR A 41 4.79 1.52 3.08
C TYR A 41 6.27 1.22 3.16
N MET A 42 7.04 1.68 2.19
CA MET A 42 8.44 1.29 2.03
C MET A 42 9.35 2.51 1.91
N ASP A 43 10.57 2.37 2.41
CA ASP A 43 11.64 3.33 2.17
C ASP A 43 12.22 3.18 0.74
N LYS A 44 13.13 4.09 0.38
CA LYS A 44 13.87 4.08 -0.89
C LYS A 44 14.71 2.82 -1.14
N CYS A 45 15.10 2.12 -0.08
CA CYS A 45 15.87 0.87 -0.16
C CYS A 45 14.96 -0.35 -0.34
N GLY A 46 13.64 -0.17 -0.30
CA GLY A 46 12.68 -1.26 -0.40
C GLY A 46 12.40 -1.98 0.92
N ASN A 47 12.76 -1.40 2.07
CA ASN A 47 12.39 -1.96 3.36
C ASN A 47 10.97 -1.55 3.71
N THR A 48 10.17 -2.49 4.23
CA THR A 48 8.84 -2.16 4.75
C THR A 48 8.97 -1.44 6.08
N LEU A 49 8.51 -0.19 6.13
CA LEU A 49 8.52 0.64 7.34
C LEU A 49 7.23 0.49 8.14
N GLN A 50 6.10 0.31 7.44
CA GLN A 50 4.78 0.20 8.03
C GLN A 50 3.89 -0.65 7.13
N GLN A 51 2.96 -1.37 7.74
CA GLN A 51 1.91 -2.09 7.05
C GLN A 51 0.55 -1.75 7.67
N GLU A 52 -0.49 -1.62 6.85
CA GLU A 52 -1.86 -1.51 7.33
C GLU A 52 -2.83 -2.35 6.51
N LYS A 53 -3.93 -2.77 7.15
CA LYS A 53 -5.03 -3.49 6.52
C LYS A 53 -6.17 -2.51 6.30
N ILE A 54 -6.73 -2.52 5.09
CA ILE A 54 -7.86 -1.68 4.71
C ILE A 54 -9.00 -2.53 4.16
N VAL A 55 -10.23 -2.04 4.31
CA VAL A 55 -11.43 -2.66 3.75
C VAL A 55 -12.09 -1.63 2.84
N LEU A 56 -12.17 -1.92 1.54
CA LEU A 56 -12.87 -1.10 0.56
C LEU A 56 -14.32 -1.59 0.43
N ARG A 57 -15.28 -0.67 0.54
CA ARG A 57 -16.72 -0.97 0.62
C ARG A 57 -17.52 -0.33 -0.50
#